data_AF-A0A926U844-F1
#
_entry.id   AF-A0A926U844-F1
#
_cell.length_a   1.000
_cell.length_b   1.000
_cell.length_c   1.000
_cell.angle_alpha   90.00
_cell.angle_beta   90.00
_cell.angle_gamma   90.00
#
_symmetry.space_group_name_H-M   'P 1'
#
loop_
_entity.id
_entity.type
_entity.pdbx_description
1 polymer ?
#
loop_
_entity_poly.entity_id
_entity_poly.type
_entity_poly.pdbx_seq_one_letter_code
_entity_poly.pdbx_strand_id
1 'polypeptide(L)'
;MDDNDTTVLQEAYAAVAQIDVRYKKADFNRKAKLKTERDAAFSALSEVRIKLLEEEELCSPQQVQDMKAIRQAIEKAGDAQSLMVASARLVKFLARL
;
A
#
# COMPACT_ATOMS: atom_id res chain seq x y z
N MET A 1 12.84 17.03 12.10
CA MET A 1 12.59 15.59 12.25
C MET A 1 11.31 15.34 11.47
N ASP A 2 11.40 14.59 10.38
CA ASP A 2 10.19 14.19 9.66
C ASP A 2 9.40 13.24 10.57
N ASP A 3 8.11 13.50 10.67
CA ASP A 3 7.15 12.60 11.30
C ASP A 3 7.11 11.28 10.48
N ASN A 4 7.48 10.19 11.14
CA ASN A 4 7.52 8.86 10.52
C ASN A 4 6.13 8.40 10.09
N ASP A 5 5.08 8.80 10.79
CA ASP A 5 3.70 8.47 10.44
C ASP A 5 3.31 9.16 9.15
N THR A 6 3.60 10.46 9.05
CA THR A 6 3.45 11.22 7.81
C THR A 6 4.21 10.56 6.66
N THR A 7 5.44 10.11 6.91
CA THR A 7 6.24 9.43 5.88
C THR A 7 5.62 8.10 5.44
N VAL A 8 5.23 7.24 6.39
CA VAL A 8 4.59 5.94 6.10
C VAL A 8 3.29 6.15 5.34
N LEU A 9 2.46 7.12 5.75
CA LEU A 9 1.22 7.45 5.08
C LEU A 9 1.45 7.92 3.64
N GLN A 10 2.41 8.81 3.41
CA GLN A 10 2.74 9.28 2.05
C GLN A 10 3.15 8.13 1.14
N GLU A 11 3.98 7.22 1.64
CA GLU A 11 4.40 6.03 0.89
C GLU A 11 3.23 5.06 0.64
N ALA A 12 2.33 4.90 1.62
CA ALA A 12 1.13 4.09 1.48
C ALA A 12 0.14 4.68 0.45
N TYR A 13 -0.09 6.00 0.45
CA TYR A 13 -0.89 6.68 -0.56
C TYR A 13 -0.32 6.48 -1.96
N ALA A 14 0.99 6.66 -2.13
CA ALA A 14 1.65 6.46 -3.41
C ALA A 14 1.50 5.01 -3.90
N ALA A 15 1.68 4.03 -3.00
CA ALA A 15 1.54 2.61 -3.32
C ALA A 15 0.11 2.25 -3.74
N VAL A 16 -0.91 2.69 -3.00
CA VAL A 16 -2.32 2.45 -3.34
C VAL A 16 -2.69 3.12 -4.67
N ALA A 17 -2.23 4.35 -4.91
CA ALA A 17 -2.47 5.06 -6.16
C ALA A 17 -1.87 4.31 -7.36
N GLN A 18 -0.69 3.71 -7.21
CA GLN A 18 -0.08 2.91 -8.26
C GLN A 18 -0.88 1.64 -8.57
N ILE A 19 -1.37 0.94 -7.55
CA ILE A 19 -2.26 -0.21 -7.72
C ILE A 19 -3.52 0.21 -8.50
N ASP A 20 -4.12 1.34 -8.14
CA ASP A 20 -5.30 1.88 -8.83
C ASP A 20 -5.03 2.24 -10.30
N VAL A 21 -3.89 2.87 -10.60
CA VAL A 21 -3.47 3.16 -11.98
C VAL A 21 -3.29 1.88 -12.78
N ARG A 22 -2.64 0.86 -12.21
CA ARG A 22 -2.43 -0.44 -12.87
C ARG A 22 -3.75 -1.16 -13.12
N TYR A 23 -4.68 -1.12 -12.16
CA TYR A 23 -6.03 -1.64 -12.33
C TYR A 23 -6.78 -0.91 -13.45
N LYS A 24 -6.77 0.43 -13.49
CA LYS A 24 -7.45 1.22 -14.52
C LYS A 24 -6.95 0.91 -15.93
N LYS A 25 -5.63 0.72 -16.10
CA LYS A 25 -4.96 0.41 -17.37
C LYS A 25 -5.08 -1.06 -17.80
N ALA A 26 -5.49 -1.96 -16.91
CA ALA A 26 -5.58 -3.37 -17.20
C ALA A 26 -6.77 -3.73 -18.09
N ASP A 27 -6.65 -4.83 -18.85
CA ASP A 27 -7.77 -5.47 -19.55
C ASP A 27 -8.78 -6.08 -18.55
N PHE A 28 -9.93 -6.54 -19.04
CA PHE A 28 -11.00 -7.07 -18.20
C PHE A 28 -10.56 -8.24 -17.31
N ASN A 29 -9.81 -9.19 -17.86
CA ASN A 29 -9.37 -10.38 -17.12
C ASN A 29 -8.37 -10.00 -16.02
N ARG A 30 -7.45 -9.08 -16.31
CA ARG A 30 -6.48 -8.57 -15.34
C ARG A 30 -7.15 -7.68 -14.30
N LYS A 31 -8.15 -6.88 -14.67
CA LYS A 31 -8.99 -6.12 -13.72
C LYS A 31 -9.66 -7.05 -12.73
N ALA A 32 -10.29 -8.13 -13.19
CA ALA A 32 -10.92 -9.10 -12.31
C ALA A 32 -9.94 -9.67 -11.28
N LYS A 33 -8.70 -9.96 -11.70
CA LYS A 33 -7.63 -10.43 -10.81
C LYS A 33 -7.15 -9.37 -9.83
N LEU A 34 -6.98 -8.12 -10.27
CA LEU A 34 -6.41 -7.04 -9.44
C LEU A 34 -7.43 -6.37 -8.52
N LYS A 35 -8.74 -6.60 -8.73
CA LYS A 35 -9.81 -5.91 -8.01
C LYS A 35 -9.72 -6.16 -6.50
N THR A 36 -9.57 -7.43 -6.10
CA THR A 36 -9.57 -7.81 -4.69
C THR A 36 -8.43 -7.13 -3.93
N GLU A 37 -7.23 -7.14 -4.51
CA GLU A 37 -6.01 -6.59 -3.91
C GLU A 37 -6.03 -5.07 -3.90
N ARG A 38 -6.58 -4.44 -4.94
CA ARG A 38 -6.86 -3.00 -4.95
C ARG A 38 -7.78 -2.62 -3.80
N ASP A 39 -8.93 -3.26 -3.72
CA ASP A 39 -9.96 -2.90 -2.74
C ASP A 39 -9.44 -3.15 -1.31
N ALA A 40 -8.70 -4.24 -1.09
CA ALA A 40 -8.03 -4.51 0.18
C ALA A 40 -6.98 -3.44 0.54
N ALA A 41 -6.18 -2.98 -0.43
CA ALA A 41 -5.18 -1.93 -0.20
C ALA A 41 -5.83 -0.58 0.19
N PHE A 42 -6.96 -0.22 -0.42
CA PHE A 42 -7.73 0.97 -0.03
C PHE A 42 -8.37 0.82 1.36
N SER A 43 -8.89 -0.36 1.71
CA SER A 43 -9.44 -0.62 3.04
C SER A 43 -8.36 -0.47 4.11
N ALA A 44 -7.24 -1.17 3.94
CA ALA A 44 -6.14 -1.14 4.91
C ALA A 44 -5.55 0.27 5.10
N LEU A 45 -5.45 1.06 4.02
CA LEU A 45 -5.01 2.46 4.11
C LEU A 45 -6.02 3.31 4.91
N SER A 46 -7.32 3.08 4.73
CA SER A 46 -8.36 3.81 5.46
C SER A 46 -8.31 3.49 6.95
N GLU A 47 -8.14 2.21 7.30
CA GLU A 47 -8.00 1.75 8.68
C GLU A 47 -6.77 2.35 9.36
N VAL A 48 -5.61 2.33 8.70
CA VAL A 48 -4.37 2.93 9.26
C VAL A 48 -4.52 4.43 9.50
N ARG A 49 -5.18 5.14 8.57
CA ARG A 49 -5.45 6.57 8.77
C ARG A 49 -6.33 6.83 9.99
N ILE A 50 -7.30 5.97 10.26
CA ILE A 50 -8.17 6.10 11.44
C ILE A 50 -7.33 5.85 12.70
N LYS A 51 -6.54 4.77 12.74
CA LYS A 51 -5.67 4.46 13.89
C LYS A 51 -4.67 5.58 14.20
N LEU A 52 -4.04 6.14 13.17
CA LEU A 52 -3.09 7.26 13.32
C LEU A 52 -3.74 8.56 13.78
N LEU A 53 -5.07 8.71 13.64
CA LEU A 53 -5.80 9.84 14.22
C LEU A 53 -6.17 9.58 15.68
N GLU A 54 -6.19 8.32 16.12
CA GLU A 54 -6.54 7.90 17.47
C GLU A 54 -5.31 7.78 18.39
N GLU A 55 -4.13 7.45 17.84
CA GLU A 55 -2.88 7.25 18.57
C GLU A 55 -1.79 8.24 18.11
N GLU A 56 -1.14 8.95 19.03
CA GLU A 56 -0.01 9.84 18.73
C GLU A 56 1.28 9.01 18.55
N GLU A 57 1.76 8.91 17.32
CA GLU A 57 3.05 8.31 16.88
C GLU A 57 3.13 6.77 16.88
N LEU A 58 2.90 6.12 15.72
CA LEU A 58 2.92 4.66 15.57
C LEU A 58 4.16 4.10 14.87
N CYS A 59 4.80 4.88 14.00
CA CYS A 59 5.76 4.35 13.03
C CYS A 59 7.21 4.55 13.48
N SER A 60 7.92 3.44 13.62
CA SER A 60 9.37 3.39 13.76
C SER A 60 10.09 3.69 12.42
N PRO A 61 11.37 4.10 12.47
CA PRO A 61 12.20 4.23 11.27
C PRO A 61 12.30 2.95 10.42
N GLN A 62 12.18 1.77 11.05
CA GLN A 62 12.16 0.49 10.33
C GLN A 62 10.87 0.33 9.51
N GLN A 63 9.72 0.72 10.06
CA GLN A 63 8.44 0.70 9.33
C GLN A 63 8.47 1.63 8.12
N VAL A 64 9.17 2.78 8.22
CA VAL A 64 9.42 3.67 7.06
C VAL A 64 10.21 2.95 5.96
N GLN A 65 11.29 2.24 6.32
CA GLN A 65 12.11 1.47 5.38
C GLN A 65 11.30 0.35 4.70
N ASP A 66 10.53 -0.39 5.49
CA ASP A 66 9.69 -1.50 5.01
C ASP A 66 8.61 -1.00 4.04
N MET A 67 7.95 0.11 4.37
CA MET A 67 6.93 0.72 3.51
C MET A 67 7.53 1.22 2.19
N LYS A 68 8.72 1.83 2.22
CA LYS A 68 9.47 2.20 1.00
C LYS A 68 9.80 0.99 0.14
N ALA A 69 10.24 -0.12 0.75
CA ALA A 69 10.54 -1.35 0.02
C ALA A 69 9.29 -1.97 -0.63
N ILE A 70 8.15 -1.96 0.08
CA ILE A 70 6.85 -2.42 -0.45
C ILE A 70 6.43 -1.57 -1.64
N ARG A 71 6.52 -0.24 -1.53
CA ARG A 71 6.22 0.66 -2.65
C ARG A 71 7.10 0.35 -3.86
N GLN A 72 8.41 0.21 -3.68
CA GLN A 72 9.31 -0.13 -4.78
C GLN A 72 8.96 -1.48 -5.43
N ALA A 73 8.49 -2.46 -4.65
CA ALA A 73 8.03 -3.74 -5.20
C ALA A 73 6.77 -3.57 -6.06
N ILE A 74 5.85 -2.68 -5.67
CA ILE A 74 4.67 -2.33 -6.46
C ILE A 74 5.07 -1.59 -7.75
N GLU A 75 6.01 -0.65 -7.67
CA GLU A 75 6.53 0.09 -8.83
C GLU A 75 7.15 -0.84 -9.87
N LYS A 76 7.99 -1.78 -9.39
CA LYS A 76 8.75 -2.73 -10.22
C LYS A 76 7.93 -3.92 -10.69
N ALA A 77 6.70 -4.09 -10.23
CA ALA A 77 5.85 -5.20 -10.67
C ALA A 77 5.57 -5.12 -12.18
N GLY A 78 6.12 -6.09 -12.92
CA GLY A 78 5.99 -6.16 -14.38
C GLY A 78 4.68 -6.80 -14.86
N ASP A 79 4.10 -7.67 -14.04
CA ASP A 79 2.89 -8.41 -14.36
C ASP A 79 1.85 -8.36 -13.22
N ALA A 80 0.66 -8.90 -13.50
CA ALA A 80 -0.45 -8.88 -12.55
C ALA A 80 -0.17 -9.74 -11.29
N GLN A 81 0.58 -10.84 -11.41
CA GLN A 81 0.87 -11.72 -10.27
C GLN A 81 1.84 -11.05 -9.30
N SER A 82 2.91 -10.47 -9.82
CA SER A 82 3.88 -9.67 -9.08
C SER A 82 3.20 -8.49 -8.39
N LEU A 83 2.26 -7.83 -9.08
CA LEU A 83 1.50 -6.72 -8.51
C LEU A 83 0.56 -7.19 -7.37
N MET A 84 -0.13 -8.32 -7.54
CA MET A 84 -0.97 -8.90 -6.48
C MET A 84 -0.14 -9.23 -5.24
N VAL A 85 1.03 -9.86 -5.41
CA VAL A 85 1.93 -10.19 -4.30
C VAL A 85 2.41 -8.93 -3.58
N ALA A 86 2.82 -7.90 -4.32
CA ALA A 86 3.28 -6.64 -3.73
C ALA A 86 2.15 -5.89 -3.00
N SER A 87 0.93 -5.92 -3.56
CA SER A 87 -0.28 -5.35 -2.95
C SER A 87 -0.67 -6.09 -1.67
N ALA A 88 -0.60 -7.42 -1.66
CA ALA A 88 -0.86 -8.21 -0.46
C ALA A 88 0.15 -7.91 0.66
N ARG A 89 1.42 -7.65 0.31
CA ARG A 89 2.43 -7.19 1.29
C ARG A 89 2.09 -5.84 1.87
N LEU A 90 1.61 -4.90 1.05
CA LEU A 90 1.11 -3.60 1.51
C LEU A 90 -0.03 -3.77 2.51
N VAL A 91 -1.07 -4.53 2.15
CA VAL A 91 -2.21 -4.79 3.03
C VAL A 91 -1.75 -5.37 4.36
N LYS A 92 -0.87 -6.38 4.32
CA LYS A 92 -0.35 -7.03 5.52
C LYS A 92 0.49 -6.09 6.38
N PHE A 93 1.26 -5.18 5.77
CA PHE A 93 2.03 -4.18 6.50
C PHE A 93 1.11 -3.19 7.20
N LEU A 94 0.15 -2.62 6.46
CA LEU A 94 -0.82 -1.66 6.99
C LEU A 94 -1.68 -2.26 8.11
N ALA A 95 -2.10 -3.51 8.00
CA ALA A 95 -2.87 -4.19 9.05
C ALA A 95 -2.10 -4.39 10.37
N ARG A 96 -0.77 -4.20 10.38
CA ARG A 96 0.11 -4.34 11.54
C ARG A 96 0.53 -3.01 12.16
N LEU A 97 0.24 -1.90 11.48
CA LEU A 97 0.28 -0.57 12.08
C LEU A 97 -0.96 -0.41 12.95
#